data_AF-A0A2U2J4I0-F1
#
_entry.id   AF-A0A2U2J4I0-F1
#
_cell.length_a   1.000
_cell.length_b   1.000
_cell.length_c   1.000
_cell.angle_alpha   90.00
_cell.angle_beta   90.00
_cell.angle_gamma   90.00
#
_symmetry.space_group_name_H-M   'P 1'
#
loop_
_entity.id
_entity.type
_entity.pdbx_description
1 polymer ?
#
loop_
_entity_poly.entity_id
_entity_poly.type
_entity_poly.pdbx_seq_one_letter_code
_entity_poly.pdbx_strand_id
1 'polypeptide(L)'
;MNPQSVYEAQAPKLCVLKFGSSVLGVETDYPAAALEVYRHVRDGEKVVAVVSALAGETDALLGQGERVGGAGANPALLARVARVGELHSAALMALALGRIGVRACTLDPHEMGLCAEGEPLDANLVGLDVDAVRASLEAHDVVVVPGFTAGHAQHGVVTLGRGGTDLSAVFFAARLGAHRVRLIKDVDGVYAEDPARNPGAERFAQMGYDEAAAASAGLIQPKAIMAAKADELLIEVAALGAGEATTIAHLPVRKARPLRGEKLKVALLGCGAVGAGVLAYLRARPDLFELNPVLVRDLARHGEDARFTDTLSEALAGQPDLVVELLGGADYPAEIMCSALRSAAHVVTANKAALARHYDALHACAEAGGVSLAYSAAVGGGAPILETLARLGGEVVAVQGVMNGTANFLLGRLAEGQLFDQAVREARARGFAEADPSADVDGHDAADKLAILVREAFGVALPPERIAKDTLRDVTAAMVKAALARDEVLKQVGRCRRLPDGRVEADVRIESLPLDHPLAGTRDENNRFLVSDAGGRVHGVYGKGAGRWPTAASVFADIMDCQRALLRQSAAGKPRGEAMPLRLSA
;
A
#
# COMPACT_ATOMS: atom_id res chain seq x y z
N MET A 1 -11.67 11.98 33.77
CA MET A 1 -10.36 11.71 33.14
C MET A 1 -10.59 11.70 31.65
N ASN A 2 -9.85 12.52 30.89
CA ASN A 2 -9.98 12.61 29.45
C ASN A 2 -9.50 11.29 28.82
N PRO A 3 -10.31 10.54 28.04
CA PRO A 3 -9.90 9.28 27.41
C PRO A 3 -8.75 9.42 26.40
N GLN A 4 -8.34 10.64 26.08
CA GLN A 4 -7.29 10.92 25.08
C GLN A 4 -5.85 10.65 25.54
N SER A 5 -5.59 10.33 26.81
CA SER A 5 -4.21 10.28 27.35
C SER A 5 -3.61 8.89 27.60
N VAL A 6 -4.08 7.83 26.91
CA VAL A 6 -3.50 6.47 27.06
C VAL A 6 -2.62 6.08 25.85
N TYR A 7 -2.42 6.98 24.90
CA TYR A 7 -1.71 6.71 23.64
C TYR A 7 -0.41 7.51 23.53
N GLU A 8 0.57 7.29 24.42
CA GLU A 8 1.93 7.77 24.17
C GLU A 8 2.67 6.77 23.28
N ALA A 9 2.46 6.90 21.97
CA ALA A 9 3.09 6.11 20.94
C ALA A 9 4.48 6.67 20.57
N GLN A 10 5.43 5.79 20.28
CA GLN A 10 6.56 6.15 19.42
C GLN A 10 5.98 6.43 18.02
N ALA A 11 6.10 7.67 17.54
CA ALA A 11 5.46 8.09 16.29
C ALA A 11 5.86 7.16 15.12
N PRO A 12 4.91 6.78 14.24
CA PRO A 12 5.23 5.97 13.07
C PRO A 12 6.30 6.66 12.23
N LYS A 13 7.19 5.87 11.62
CA LYS A 13 8.23 6.41 10.74
C LYS A 13 7.57 7.18 9.60
N LEU A 14 7.96 8.43 9.43
CA LEU A 14 7.53 9.25 8.30
C LEU A 14 8.56 9.17 7.19
N CYS A 15 8.13 8.92 5.96
CA CYS A 15 8.95 9.09 4.76
C CYS A 15 8.30 10.06 3.78
N VAL A 16 9.13 10.76 3.01
CA VAL A 16 8.66 11.61 1.92
C VAL A 16 9.00 10.95 0.59
N LEU A 17 8.01 10.73 -0.26
CA LEU A 17 8.19 10.17 -1.60
C LEU A 17 7.95 11.28 -2.61
N LYS A 18 8.89 11.47 -3.53
CA LYS A 18 8.76 12.44 -4.61
C LYS A 18 8.53 11.74 -5.93
N PHE A 19 7.49 12.14 -6.66
CA PHE A 19 7.20 11.69 -8.01
C PHE A 19 7.36 12.86 -8.97
N GLY A 20 8.36 12.77 -9.86
CA GLY A 20 8.59 13.79 -10.89
C GLY A 20 7.82 13.53 -12.19
N SER A 21 7.85 14.49 -13.10
CA SER A 21 7.32 14.35 -14.46
C SER A 21 7.97 13.23 -15.28
N SER A 22 9.20 12.81 -14.96
CA SER A 22 9.82 11.62 -15.58
C SER A 22 9.17 10.30 -15.15
N VAL A 23 8.36 10.31 -14.10
CA VAL A 23 7.62 9.16 -13.56
C VAL A 23 6.12 9.31 -13.82
N LEU A 24 5.60 10.53 -13.75
CA LEU A 24 4.21 10.89 -14.04
C LEU A 24 4.14 11.58 -15.40
N GLY A 25 4.16 10.79 -16.47
CA GLY A 25 4.06 11.28 -17.84
C GLY A 25 2.62 11.37 -18.33
N VAL A 26 1.81 10.37 -17.98
CA VAL A 26 0.41 10.22 -18.40
C VAL A 26 -0.46 9.69 -17.26
N GLU A 27 -1.78 9.77 -17.41
CA GLU A 27 -2.74 9.31 -16.39
C GLU A 27 -2.58 7.83 -16.02
N THR A 28 -2.09 7.00 -16.93
CA THR A 28 -1.87 5.56 -16.69
C THR A 28 -0.69 5.26 -15.79
N ASP A 29 0.11 6.26 -15.40
CA ASP A 29 1.27 6.08 -14.52
C ASP A 29 0.90 6.11 -13.03
N TYR A 30 -0.17 6.83 -12.66
CA TYR A 30 -0.61 6.95 -11.25
C TYR A 30 -0.90 5.61 -10.56
N PRO A 31 -1.51 4.60 -11.21
CA PRO A 31 -1.67 3.28 -10.59
C PRO A 31 -0.35 2.66 -10.13
N ALA A 32 0.73 2.77 -10.93
CA ALA A 32 2.04 2.22 -10.56
C ALA A 32 2.69 3.04 -9.44
N ALA A 33 2.57 4.36 -9.47
CA ALA A 33 3.04 5.23 -8.40
C ALA A 33 2.28 4.99 -7.07
N ALA A 34 0.96 4.77 -7.13
CA ALA A 34 0.16 4.42 -5.96
C ALA A 34 0.58 3.07 -5.33
N LEU A 35 0.97 2.09 -6.16
CA LEU A 35 1.54 0.83 -5.65
C LEU A 35 2.88 1.03 -4.95
N GLU A 36 3.72 1.96 -5.44
CA GLU A 36 4.96 2.33 -4.77
C GLU A 36 4.68 3.01 -3.42
N VAL A 37 3.71 3.93 -3.33
CA VAL A 37 3.28 4.50 -2.04
C VAL A 37 2.74 3.42 -1.11
N TYR A 38 1.90 2.51 -1.63
CA TYR A 38 1.33 1.42 -0.84
C TYR A 38 2.40 0.51 -0.24
N ARG A 39 3.51 0.26 -0.96
CA ARG A 39 4.67 -0.48 -0.42
C ARG A 39 5.18 0.13 0.89
N HIS A 40 5.27 1.46 0.95
CA HIS A 40 5.75 2.18 2.13
C HIS A 40 4.74 2.18 3.28
N VAL A 41 3.46 2.38 2.98
CA VAL A 41 2.37 2.25 3.98
C VAL A 41 2.35 0.84 4.57
N ARG A 42 2.48 -0.17 3.71
CA ARG A 42 2.54 -1.58 4.08
C ARG A 42 3.73 -1.89 4.99
N ASP A 43 4.87 -1.23 4.80
CA ASP A 43 6.05 -1.30 5.66
C ASP A 43 5.87 -0.58 7.02
N GLY A 44 4.71 0.01 7.29
CA GLY A 44 4.37 0.69 8.54
C GLY A 44 4.75 2.17 8.56
N GLU A 45 4.98 2.78 7.41
CA GLU A 45 5.35 4.19 7.29
C GLU A 45 4.11 5.07 7.08
N LYS A 46 4.14 6.26 7.66
CA LYS A 46 3.34 7.39 7.17
C LYS A 46 4.06 8.02 5.99
N VAL A 47 3.31 8.51 5.01
CA VAL A 47 3.89 9.01 3.76
C VAL A 47 3.42 10.43 3.45
N VAL A 48 4.34 11.32 3.11
CA VAL A 48 4.03 12.51 2.33
C VAL A 48 4.43 12.26 0.88
N ALA A 49 3.46 12.23 -0.03
CA ALA A 49 3.69 12.04 -1.45
C ALA A 49 3.72 13.41 -2.14
N VAL A 50 4.91 13.88 -2.51
CA VAL A 50 5.12 15.13 -3.25
C VAL A 50 5.08 14.82 -4.73
N VAL A 51 4.11 15.38 -5.45
CA VAL A 51 3.93 15.12 -6.88
C VAL A 51 4.19 16.38 -7.71
N SER A 52 4.79 16.19 -8.88
CA SER A 52 4.85 17.21 -9.94
C SER A 52 3.64 17.10 -10.86
N ALA A 53 3.34 18.16 -11.61
CA ALA A 53 2.45 18.11 -12.77
C ALA A 53 2.91 17.04 -13.80
N LEU A 54 2.01 16.64 -14.68
CA LEU A 54 2.31 15.67 -15.74
C LEU A 54 3.42 16.21 -16.67
N ALA A 55 4.16 15.30 -17.32
CA ALA A 55 5.21 15.68 -18.26
C ALA A 55 4.72 16.67 -19.32
N GLY A 56 5.39 17.83 -19.40
CA GLY A 56 5.08 18.92 -20.34
C GLY A 56 3.88 19.79 -19.96
N GLU A 57 3.11 19.44 -18.93
CA GLU A 57 1.90 20.18 -18.53
C GLU A 57 2.24 21.57 -17.98
N THR A 58 3.24 21.68 -17.10
CA THR A 58 3.68 22.98 -16.57
C THR A 58 4.13 23.93 -17.68
N ASP A 59 4.94 23.44 -18.62
CA ASP A 59 5.43 24.25 -19.75
C ASP A 59 4.28 24.64 -20.70
N ALA A 60 3.33 23.74 -20.93
CA ALA A 60 2.14 24.05 -21.73
C ALA A 60 1.27 25.13 -21.09
N LEU A 61 1.06 25.06 -19.77
CA LEU A 61 0.31 26.03 -18.97
C LEU A 61 1.00 27.40 -18.95
N LEU A 62 2.31 27.43 -18.69
CA LEU A 62 3.11 28.66 -18.75
C LEU A 62 3.07 29.28 -20.14
N GLY A 63 3.31 28.49 -21.19
CA GLY A 63 3.25 28.95 -22.57
C GLY A 63 1.86 29.43 -22.99
N GLN A 64 0.78 28.84 -22.47
CA GLN A 64 -0.58 29.36 -22.65
C GLN A 64 -0.75 30.73 -21.99
N GLY A 65 -0.29 30.87 -20.76
CA GLY A 65 -0.29 32.16 -20.05
C GLY A 65 0.49 33.23 -20.80
N GLU A 66 1.67 32.91 -21.32
CA GLU A 66 2.50 33.82 -22.12
C GLU A 66 1.84 34.22 -23.44
N ARG A 67 1.21 33.28 -24.15
CA ARG A 67 0.48 33.58 -25.39
C ARG A 67 -0.68 34.55 -25.17
N VAL A 68 -1.37 34.43 -24.04
CA VAL A 68 -2.49 35.33 -23.68
C VAL A 68 -1.97 36.67 -23.15
N GLY A 69 -0.94 36.65 -22.30
CA GLY A 69 -0.40 37.84 -21.64
C GLY A 69 0.52 38.69 -22.52
N GLY A 70 1.09 38.12 -23.57
CA GLY A 70 2.03 38.80 -24.46
C GLY A 70 3.39 39.12 -23.80
N ALA A 71 4.16 39.99 -24.45
CA ALA A 71 5.45 40.44 -23.93
C ALA A 71 5.25 41.22 -22.61
N GLY A 72 5.82 40.70 -21.51
CA GLY A 72 5.64 41.28 -20.17
C GLY A 72 4.49 40.66 -19.36
N ALA A 73 4.00 39.48 -19.75
CA ALA A 73 3.04 38.72 -18.96
C ALA A 73 3.43 38.67 -17.47
N ASN A 74 2.48 38.97 -16.59
CA ASN A 74 2.74 39.08 -15.15
C ASN A 74 3.19 37.72 -14.57
N PRO A 75 4.41 37.61 -14.03
CA PRO A 75 4.95 36.35 -13.51
C PRO A 75 4.10 35.70 -12.40
N ALA A 76 3.45 36.50 -11.55
CA ALA A 76 2.58 35.99 -10.49
C ALA A 76 1.27 35.40 -11.07
N LEU A 77 0.78 35.92 -12.19
CA LEU A 77 -0.36 35.31 -12.89
C LEU A 77 0.06 34.02 -13.61
N LEU A 78 1.26 33.98 -14.21
CA LEU A 78 1.82 32.76 -14.80
C LEU A 78 1.98 31.66 -13.75
N ALA A 79 2.48 32.00 -12.55
CA ALA A 79 2.59 31.06 -11.44
C ALA A 79 1.23 30.44 -11.05
N ARG A 80 0.15 31.24 -11.07
CA ARG A 80 -1.21 30.75 -10.81
C ARG A 80 -1.73 29.80 -11.90
N VAL A 81 -1.38 30.05 -13.15
CA VAL A 81 -1.73 29.15 -14.26
C VAL A 81 -0.96 27.82 -14.12
N ALA A 82 0.35 27.88 -13.88
CA ALA A 82 1.18 26.70 -13.67
C ALA A 82 0.74 25.84 -12.47
N ARG A 83 0.23 26.47 -11.40
CA ARG A 83 -0.29 25.77 -10.21
C ARG A 83 -1.36 24.73 -10.55
N VAL A 84 -2.16 24.96 -11.59
CA VAL A 84 -3.28 24.07 -11.94
C VAL A 84 -2.79 22.64 -12.20
N GLY A 85 -1.69 22.46 -12.94
CA GLY A 85 -1.15 21.12 -13.24
C GLY A 85 -0.68 20.38 -11.98
N GLU A 86 -0.12 21.10 -11.01
CA GLU A 86 0.37 20.52 -9.75
C GLU A 86 -0.80 20.05 -8.86
N LEU A 87 -1.84 20.88 -8.72
CA LEU A 87 -3.05 20.51 -7.97
C LEU A 87 -3.78 19.34 -8.64
N HIS A 88 -3.85 19.38 -9.96
CA HIS A 88 -4.45 18.31 -10.76
C HIS A 88 -3.74 16.98 -10.51
N SER A 89 -2.41 16.96 -10.57
CA SER A 89 -1.60 15.77 -10.28
C SER A 89 -1.78 15.25 -8.85
N ALA A 90 -1.81 16.15 -7.86
CA ALA A 90 -2.05 15.78 -6.45
C ALA A 90 -3.42 15.09 -6.27
N ALA A 91 -4.46 15.62 -6.90
CA ALA A 91 -5.79 15.01 -6.87
C ALA A 91 -5.82 13.64 -7.55
N LEU A 92 -5.20 13.49 -8.73
CA LEU A 92 -5.12 12.21 -9.45
C LEU A 92 -4.39 11.14 -8.63
N MET A 93 -3.28 11.50 -7.96
CA MET A 93 -2.56 10.59 -7.08
C MET A 93 -3.41 10.15 -5.88
N ALA A 94 -4.11 11.08 -5.22
CA ALA A 94 -5.00 10.73 -4.11
C ALA A 94 -6.15 9.82 -4.55
N LEU A 95 -6.73 10.04 -5.73
CA LEU A 95 -7.74 9.16 -6.33
C LEU A 95 -7.18 7.76 -6.64
N ALA A 96 -5.96 7.68 -7.17
CA ALA A 96 -5.30 6.40 -7.42
C ALA A 96 -5.03 5.61 -6.13
N LEU A 97 -4.61 6.28 -5.06
CA LEU A 97 -4.46 5.69 -3.72
C LEU A 97 -5.80 5.22 -3.15
N GLY A 98 -6.85 6.04 -3.24
CA GLY A 98 -8.19 5.68 -2.78
C GLY A 98 -8.80 4.49 -3.54
N ARG A 99 -8.46 4.33 -4.82
CA ARG A 99 -8.87 3.18 -5.66
C ARG A 99 -8.29 1.86 -5.14
N ILE A 100 -7.04 1.84 -4.70
CA ILE A 100 -6.40 0.66 -4.09
C ILE A 100 -6.64 0.55 -2.57
N GLY A 101 -7.44 1.46 -2.00
CA GLY A 101 -7.87 1.38 -0.60
C GLY A 101 -6.90 1.96 0.42
N VAL A 102 -5.90 2.73 -0.03
CA VAL A 102 -5.03 3.51 0.85
C VAL A 102 -5.76 4.76 1.32
N ARG A 103 -5.73 5.05 2.62
CA ARG A 103 -6.32 6.27 3.18
C ARG A 103 -5.40 7.45 2.88
N ALA A 104 -5.77 8.22 1.87
CA ALA A 104 -5.03 9.39 1.45
C ALA A 104 -5.91 10.65 1.48
N CYS A 105 -5.30 11.79 1.76
CA CYS A 105 -5.90 13.09 1.52
C CYS A 105 -4.93 13.97 0.71
N THR A 106 -5.44 15.07 0.17
CA THR A 106 -4.62 16.13 -0.45
C THR A 106 -4.57 17.32 0.48
N LEU A 107 -3.43 18.04 0.51
CA LEU A 107 -3.37 19.39 1.08
C LEU A 107 -2.82 20.35 0.03
N ASP A 108 -3.60 21.40 -0.24
CA ASP A 108 -3.17 22.52 -1.05
C ASP A 108 -2.21 23.42 -0.26
N PRO A 109 -1.35 24.21 -0.93
CA PRO A 109 -0.36 25.05 -0.25
C PRO A 109 -0.93 25.96 0.84
N HIS A 110 -2.14 26.49 0.64
CA HIS A 110 -2.80 27.36 1.63
C HIS A 110 -3.37 26.61 2.84
N GLU A 111 -3.76 25.33 2.69
CA GLU A 111 -4.30 24.50 3.77
C GLU A 111 -3.20 24.04 4.73
N MET A 112 -1.98 23.89 4.22
CA MET A 112 -0.79 23.50 4.99
C MET A 112 0.13 24.69 5.33
N GLY A 113 -0.31 25.92 5.10
CA GLY A 113 0.50 27.12 5.37
C GLY A 113 1.86 27.13 4.66
N LEU A 114 1.98 26.47 3.51
CA LEU A 114 3.24 26.40 2.74
C LEU A 114 3.53 27.76 2.12
N CYS A 115 4.60 28.41 2.58
CA CYS A 115 4.97 29.76 2.18
C CYS A 115 6.38 29.83 1.63
N ALA A 116 6.58 30.73 0.67
CA ALA A 116 7.85 31.00 0.03
C ALA A 116 8.15 32.51 -0.03
N GLU A 117 9.43 32.83 -0.24
CA GLU A 117 9.94 34.17 -0.46
C GLU A 117 10.77 34.22 -1.76
N GLY A 118 10.81 35.38 -2.41
CA GLY A 118 11.58 35.63 -3.62
C GLY A 118 10.71 35.91 -4.84
N GLU A 119 11.29 35.71 -6.02
CA GLU A 119 10.64 36.06 -7.28
C GLU A 119 9.48 35.10 -7.62
N PRO A 120 8.42 35.56 -8.31
CA PRO A 120 7.22 34.76 -8.53
C PRO A 120 7.42 33.42 -9.24
N LEU A 121 8.49 33.27 -10.01
CA LEU A 121 8.79 32.06 -10.78
C LEU A 121 10.05 31.29 -10.30
N ASP A 122 10.72 31.76 -9.25
CA ASP A 122 11.92 31.12 -8.66
C ASP A 122 12.03 31.45 -7.16
N ALA A 123 10.97 31.16 -6.41
CA ALA A 123 10.90 31.39 -4.98
C ALA A 123 11.53 30.25 -4.16
N ASN A 124 11.84 30.51 -2.90
CA ASN A 124 12.37 29.53 -1.96
C ASN A 124 11.40 29.32 -0.79
N LEU A 125 11.19 28.06 -0.39
CA LEU A 125 10.30 27.71 0.73
C LEU A 125 10.88 28.20 2.06
N VAL A 126 10.04 28.81 2.89
CA VAL A 126 10.43 29.37 4.20
C VAL A 126 9.54 28.88 5.36
N GLY A 127 8.28 28.55 5.09
CA GLY A 127 7.29 28.22 6.11
C GLY A 127 6.39 27.04 5.74
N LEU A 128 5.95 26.30 6.76
CA LEU A 128 4.99 25.22 6.72
C LEU A 128 4.24 25.16 8.05
N ASP A 129 2.93 24.99 8.01
CA ASP A 129 2.14 24.61 9.20
C ASP A 129 2.31 23.10 9.44
N VAL A 130 3.29 22.77 10.27
CA VAL A 130 3.63 21.37 10.62
C VAL A 130 2.47 20.68 11.34
N ASP A 131 1.71 21.41 12.16
CA ASP A 131 0.63 20.85 12.95
C ASP A 131 -0.56 20.48 12.06
N ALA A 132 -0.89 21.31 11.07
CA ALA A 132 -1.91 20.99 10.06
C ALA A 132 -1.58 19.72 9.25
N VAL A 133 -0.31 19.55 8.85
CA VAL A 133 0.12 18.35 8.12
C VAL A 133 0.12 17.13 9.03
N ARG A 134 0.58 17.25 10.28
CA ARG A 134 0.59 16.14 11.26
C ARG A 134 -0.82 15.69 11.63
N ALA A 135 -1.74 16.61 11.88
CA ALA A 135 -3.15 16.28 12.10
C ALA A 135 -3.74 15.49 10.93
N SER A 136 -3.35 15.83 9.69
CA SER A 136 -3.76 15.09 8.50
C SER A 136 -3.17 13.67 8.46
N LEU A 137 -1.91 13.49 8.85
CA LEU A 137 -1.20 12.20 8.94
C LEU A 137 -1.67 11.31 10.11
N GLU A 138 -2.32 11.87 11.13
CA GLU A 138 -2.99 11.08 12.17
C GLU A 138 -4.25 10.41 11.62
N ALA A 139 -5.05 11.15 10.84
CA ALA A 139 -6.27 10.65 10.24
C ALA A 139 -6.06 9.76 9.00
N HIS A 140 -4.95 9.96 8.27
CA HIS A 140 -4.66 9.31 6.98
C HIS A 140 -3.28 8.64 6.99
N ASP A 141 -3.08 7.66 6.11
CA ASP A 141 -1.77 7.00 5.98
C ASP A 141 -0.85 7.76 5.01
N VAL A 142 -1.44 8.52 4.10
CA VAL A 142 -0.75 9.32 3.10
C VAL A 142 -1.33 10.73 3.04
N VAL A 143 -0.47 11.73 3.00
CA VAL A 143 -0.82 13.10 2.60
C VAL A 143 -0.16 13.39 1.26
N VAL A 144 -0.96 13.66 0.23
CA VAL A 144 -0.48 14.03 -1.09
C VAL A 144 -0.40 15.55 -1.20
N VAL A 145 0.74 16.07 -1.64
CA VAL A 145 0.98 17.52 -1.75
C VAL A 145 1.59 17.89 -3.11
N PRO A 146 1.25 19.07 -3.66
CA PRO A 146 1.91 19.60 -4.84
C PRO A 146 3.32 20.08 -4.49
N GLY A 147 4.30 19.85 -5.38
CA GLY A 147 5.70 20.14 -5.08
C GLY A 147 6.28 21.40 -5.71
N PHE A 148 5.64 22.04 -6.69
CA PHE A 148 6.26 23.17 -7.42
C PHE A 148 5.78 24.56 -6.99
N THR A 149 4.77 24.66 -6.11
CA THR A 149 4.12 25.94 -5.80
C THR A 149 3.96 26.20 -4.30
N ALA A 150 3.90 27.47 -3.92
CA ALA A 150 3.71 27.90 -2.54
C ALA A 150 2.93 29.22 -2.46
N GLY A 151 2.42 29.54 -1.26
CA GLY A 151 1.86 30.85 -0.94
C GLY A 151 2.96 31.92 -0.80
N HIS A 152 2.63 33.17 -1.11
CA HIS A 152 3.53 34.32 -0.94
C HIS A 152 2.73 35.55 -0.53
N ALA A 153 3.23 36.32 0.43
CA ALA A 153 2.51 37.47 0.99
C ALA A 153 2.14 38.54 -0.06
N GLN A 154 3.08 38.86 -0.96
CA GLN A 154 2.88 39.88 -2.00
C GLN A 154 2.26 39.34 -3.31
N HIS A 155 2.69 38.19 -3.80
CA HIS A 155 2.31 37.65 -5.11
C HIS A 155 1.13 36.66 -5.04
N GLY A 156 0.75 36.25 -3.84
CA GLY A 156 -0.27 35.23 -3.59
C GLY A 156 0.24 33.81 -3.87
N VAL A 157 0.47 33.47 -5.14
CA VAL A 157 1.02 32.17 -5.56
C VAL A 157 2.33 32.38 -6.29
N VAL A 158 3.33 31.56 -5.96
CA VAL A 158 4.64 31.55 -6.62
C VAL A 158 5.04 30.12 -6.99
N THR A 159 5.97 29.99 -7.94
CA THR A 159 6.62 28.71 -8.25
C THR A 159 8.05 28.69 -7.72
N LEU A 160 8.60 27.49 -7.54
CA LEU A 160 9.90 27.26 -6.91
C LEU A 160 11.05 27.13 -7.91
N GLY A 161 10.85 27.57 -9.15
CA GLY A 161 11.84 27.43 -10.22
C GLY A 161 12.13 25.98 -10.61
N ARG A 162 13.08 25.78 -11.53
CA ARG A 162 13.35 24.44 -12.10
C ARG A 162 13.66 23.44 -11.00
N GLY A 163 12.98 22.29 -11.05
CA GLY A 163 13.13 21.18 -10.11
C GLY A 163 12.70 21.50 -8.68
N GLY A 164 11.87 22.54 -8.50
CA GLY A 164 11.25 22.89 -7.23
C GLY A 164 10.59 21.73 -6.48
N THR A 165 10.10 20.70 -7.18
CA THR A 165 9.52 19.50 -6.54
C THR A 165 10.54 18.68 -5.72
N ASP A 166 11.80 18.55 -6.19
CA ASP A 166 12.84 17.85 -5.42
C ASP A 166 13.16 18.65 -4.14
N LEU A 167 13.22 19.98 -4.25
CA LEU A 167 13.43 20.89 -3.12
C LEU A 167 12.26 20.81 -2.12
N SER A 168 11.01 20.80 -2.59
CA SER A 168 9.84 20.61 -1.75
C SER A 168 9.88 19.32 -0.98
N ALA A 169 10.24 18.20 -1.62
CA ALA A 169 10.33 16.91 -0.94
C ALA A 169 11.37 16.92 0.20
N VAL A 170 12.54 17.51 -0.03
CA VAL A 170 13.55 17.69 1.02
C VAL A 170 13.02 18.62 2.12
N PHE A 171 12.38 19.72 1.77
CA PHE A 171 11.82 20.67 2.72
C PHE A 171 10.75 20.04 3.61
N PHE A 172 9.78 19.30 3.04
CA PHE A 172 8.78 18.56 3.82
C PHE A 172 9.44 17.55 4.75
N ALA A 173 10.45 16.82 4.26
CA ALA A 173 11.13 15.82 5.06
C ALA A 173 11.84 16.44 6.26
N ALA A 174 12.59 17.53 6.06
CA ALA A 174 13.26 18.26 7.12
C ALA A 174 12.26 18.84 8.15
N ARG A 175 11.21 19.54 7.70
CA ARG A 175 10.25 20.21 8.60
C ARG A 175 9.37 19.25 9.38
N LEU A 176 9.02 18.09 8.82
CA LEU A 176 8.17 17.11 9.47
C LEU A 176 8.96 16.11 10.34
N GLY A 177 10.30 16.09 10.23
CA GLY A 177 11.14 15.10 10.89
C GLY A 177 11.04 13.72 10.24
N ALA A 178 10.89 13.67 8.91
CA ALA A 178 10.91 12.41 8.18
C ALA A 178 12.31 11.79 8.24
N HIS A 179 12.37 10.48 8.45
CA HIS A 179 13.65 9.79 8.57
C HIS A 179 14.38 9.63 7.21
N ARG A 180 13.67 9.83 6.10
CA ARG A 180 14.25 9.90 4.75
C ARG A 180 13.34 10.59 3.73
N VAL A 181 13.95 11.07 2.65
CA VAL A 181 13.27 11.43 1.40
C VAL A 181 13.69 10.49 0.29
N ARG A 182 12.73 9.95 -0.46
CA ARG A 182 12.98 9.08 -1.62
C ARG A 182 12.51 9.77 -2.89
N LEU A 183 13.46 10.12 -3.73
CA LEU A 183 13.24 10.71 -5.04
C LEU A 183 13.01 9.58 -6.05
N ILE A 184 11.76 9.38 -6.42
CA ILE A 184 11.39 8.41 -7.46
C ILE A 184 11.68 9.05 -8.82
N LYS A 185 12.52 8.36 -9.60
CA LYS A 185 12.99 8.77 -10.92
C LYS A 185 12.75 7.63 -11.92
N ASP A 186 13.03 7.92 -13.19
CA ASP A 186 13.05 6.96 -14.31
C ASP A 186 14.31 6.06 -14.31
N VAL A 187 15.31 6.42 -13.51
CA VAL A 187 16.51 5.62 -13.24
C VAL A 187 16.50 5.07 -11.81
N ASP A 188 17.10 3.90 -11.60
CA ASP A 188 17.12 3.18 -10.32
C ASP A 188 18.20 3.66 -9.33
N GLY A 189 18.88 4.75 -9.64
CA GLY A 189 19.86 5.39 -8.76
C GLY A 189 20.70 6.45 -9.45
N VAL A 190 21.75 6.91 -8.76
CA VAL A 190 22.77 7.80 -9.32
C VAL A 190 23.86 6.95 -9.96
N TYR A 191 24.27 7.34 -11.17
CA TYR A 191 25.31 6.67 -11.95
C TYR A 191 26.52 7.60 -12.14
N ALA A 192 27.70 7.03 -12.43
CA ALA A 192 28.87 7.83 -12.78
C ALA A 192 28.72 8.54 -14.14
N GLU A 193 27.92 7.96 -15.03
CA GLU A 193 27.60 8.47 -16.36
C GLU A 193 26.11 8.23 -16.63
N ASP A 194 25.52 8.94 -17.60
CA ASP A 194 24.13 8.75 -17.99
C ASP A 194 23.89 7.31 -18.52
N PRO A 195 23.11 6.47 -17.81
CA PRO A 195 22.91 5.08 -18.18
C PRO A 195 22.12 4.93 -19.50
N ALA A 196 21.38 5.95 -19.92
CA ALA A 196 20.70 5.95 -21.21
C ALA A 196 21.69 6.07 -22.38
N ARG A 197 22.85 6.69 -22.15
CA ARG A 197 23.93 6.83 -23.14
C ARG A 197 24.97 5.73 -23.01
N ASN A 198 25.25 5.28 -21.79
CA ASN A 198 26.19 4.21 -21.48
C ASN A 198 25.52 3.12 -20.63
N PRO A 199 24.97 2.04 -21.23
CA PRO A 199 24.34 0.94 -20.50
C PRO A 199 25.29 0.17 -19.55
N GLY A 200 26.60 0.38 -19.67
CA GLY A 200 27.62 -0.15 -18.77
C GLY A 200 27.93 0.74 -17.57
N ALA A 201 27.26 1.90 -17.44
CA ALA A 201 27.51 2.83 -16.36
C ALA A 201 27.31 2.18 -14.98
N GLU A 202 28.24 2.44 -14.07
CA GLU A 202 28.19 1.88 -12.72
C GLU A 202 27.35 2.75 -11.77
N ARG A 203 26.24 2.18 -11.30
CA ARG A 203 25.39 2.76 -10.26
C ARG A 203 26.13 2.87 -8.93
N PHE A 204 25.93 3.95 -8.19
CA PHE A 204 26.37 4.09 -6.80
C PHE A 204 25.37 3.42 -5.85
N ALA A 205 25.84 2.62 -4.89
CA ALA A 205 25.00 2.15 -3.79
C ALA A 205 24.81 3.24 -2.74
N GLN A 206 25.88 3.97 -2.42
CA GLN A 206 25.87 5.08 -1.48
C GLN A 206 26.96 6.11 -1.80
N MET A 207 26.76 7.35 -1.38
CA MET A 207 27.73 8.43 -1.54
C MET A 207 27.46 9.62 -0.59
N GLY A 208 28.42 10.54 -0.52
CA GLY A 208 28.30 11.82 0.16
C GLY A 208 27.49 12.84 -0.64
N TYR A 209 27.05 13.92 0.03
CA TYR A 209 26.29 15.00 -0.62
C TYR A 209 27.11 15.73 -1.71
N ASP A 210 28.39 15.98 -1.46
CA ASP A 210 29.24 16.73 -2.40
C ASP A 210 29.53 15.90 -3.66
N GLU A 211 29.78 14.60 -3.48
CA GLU A 211 29.94 13.67 -4.60
C GLU A 211 28.61 13.48 -5.34
N ALA A 212 27.48 13.45 -4.63
CA ALA A 212 26.16 13.39 -5.27
C ALA A 212 25.92 14.63 -6.12
N ALA A 213 26.20 15.83 -5.61
CA ALA A 213 26.04 17.08 -6.37
C ALA A 213 26.88 17.12 -7.65
N ALA A 214 28.07 16.51 -7.64
CA ALA A 214 28.91 16.37 -8.82
C ALA A 214 28.39 15.30 -9.80
N ALA A 215 27.94 14.14 -9.30
CA ALA A 215 27.54 13.00 -10.12
C ALA A 215 26.09 13.07 -10.63
N SER A 216 25.20 13.77 -9.93
CA SER A 216 23.76 13.80 -10.23
C SER A 216 23.36 14.93 -11.19
N ALA A 217 24.27 15.38 -12.06
CA ALA A 217 24.05 16.51 -12.95
C ALA A 217 22.77 16.31 -13.80
N GLY A 218 21.74 17.10 -13.49
CA GLY A 218 20.42 17.01 -14.14
C GLY A 218 19.44 15.99 -13.53
N LEU A 219 19.91 15.05 -12.71
CA LEU A 219 19.06 14.03 -12.06
C LEU A 219 18.43 14.54 -10.76
N ILE A 220 19.22 15.20 -9.92
CA ILE A 220 18.78 15.81 -8.66
C ILE A 220 19.18 17.29 -8.70
N GLN A 221 18.27 18.16 -8.24
CA GLN A 221 18.57 19.58 -8.11
C GLN A 221 19.66 19.86 -7.07
N PRO A 222 20.69 20.67 -7.40
CA PRO A 222 21.72 21.06 -6.44
C PRO A 222 21.15 21.74 -5.19
N LYS A 223 20.13 22.59 -5.33
CA LYS A 223 19.44 23.24 -4.19
C LYS A 223 18.88 22.20 -3.21
N ALA A 224 18.33 21.10 -3.72
CA ALA A 224 17.75 20.03 -2.88
C ALA A 224 18.83 19.24 -2.13
N ILE A 225 19.96 18.93 -2.77
CA ILE A 225 21.10 18.25 -2.12
C ILE A 225 21.68 19.13 -1.00
N MET A 226 21.86 20.43 -1.27
CA MET A 226 22.39 21.37 -0.28
C MET A 226 21.44 21.54 0.90
N ALA A 227 20.13 21.62 0.67
CA ALA A 227 19.14 21.67 1.74
C ALA A 227 19.18 20.38 2.58
N ALA A 228 19.23 19.20 1.94
CA ALA A 228 19.31 17.93 2.66
C ALA A 228 20.61 17.80 3.46
N LYS A 229 21.74 18.31 2.94
CA LYS A 229 23.02 18.36 3.68
C LYS A 229 22.92 19.24 4.92
N ALA A 230 22.26 20.38 4.83
CA ALA A 230 22.10 21.31 5.96
C ALA A 230 21.26 20.70 7.09
N ASP A 231 20.27 19.88 6.76
CA ASP A 231 19.39 19.19 7.70
C ASP A 231 19.81 17.73 8.01
N GLU A 232 20.99 17.29 7.53
CA GLU A 232 21.51 15.92 7.66
C GLU A 232 20.52 14.83 7.21
N LEU A 233 19.70 15.14 6.22
CA LEU A 233 18.61 14.27 5.75
C LEU A 233 19.12 13.19 4.79
N LEU A 234 18.71 11.94 5.02
CA LEU A 234 18.99 10.83 4.11
C LEU A 234 18.13 10.96 2.84
N ILE A 235 18.80 11.02 1.68
CA ILE A 235 18.14 10.95 0.36
C ILE A 235 18.32 9.55 -0.23
N GLU A 236 17.24 8.99 -0.77
CA GLU A 236 17.26 7.83 -1.64
C GLU A 236 16.89 8.24 -3.06
N VAL A 237 17.62 7.74 -4.06
CA VAL A 237 17.24 7.83 -5.48
C VAL A 237 16.95 6.44 -6.00
N ALA A 238 15.75 6.23 -6.54
CA ALA A 238 15.30 4.93 -7.00
C ALA A 238 14.24 5.04 -8.10
N ALA A 239 14.02 3.94 -8.81
CA ALA A 239 12.92 3.78 -9.76
C ALA A 239 11.69 3.14 -9.09
N LEU A 240 10.53 3.23 -9.75
CA LEU A 240 9.29 2.60 -9.30
C LEU A 240 9.46 1.09 -9.09
N GLY A 241 9.14 0.62 -7.88
CA GLY A 241 9.22 -0.79 -7.50
C GLY A 241 10.64 -1.32 -7.29
N ALA A 242 11.69 -0.48 -7.42
CA ALA A 242 13.07 -0.89 -7.25
C ALA A 242 13.35 -1.28 -5.79
N GLY A 243 13.95 -2.46 -5.60
CA GLY A 243 14.32 -2.99 -4.28
C GLY A 243 15.58 -2.38 -3.69
N GLU A 244 16.31 -1.58 -4.45
CA GLU A 244 17.50 -0.84 -4.04
C GLU A 244 17.36 0.63 -4.45
N ALA A 245 18.19 1.47 -3.83
CA ALA A 245 18.33 2.88 -4.13
C ALA A 245 19.81 3.25 -4.10
N THR A 246 20.16 4.42 -4.63
CA THR A 246 21.39 5.10 -4.20
C THR A 246 21.08 5.91 -2.94
N THR A 247 21.82 5.66 -1.86
CA THR A 247 21.69 6.43 -0.60
C THR A 247 22.68 7.58 -0.56
N ILE A 248 22.21 8.79 -0.28
CA ILE A 248 23.04 9.99 -0.12
C ILE A 248 22.87 10.50 1.31
N ALA A 249 23.98 10.50 2.05
CA ALA A 249 24.10 11.00 3.43
C ALA A 249 25.59 11.27 3.71
N HIS A 250 26.00 11.46 4.97
CA HIS A 250 27.43 11.48 5.35
C HIS A 250 28.08 10.08 5.26
N LEU A 251 28.19 9.54 4.04
CA LEU A 251 28.64 8.18 3.74
C LEU A 251 29.77 8.17 2.70
N PRO A 252 30.73 7.24 2.80
CA PRO A 252 31.74 7.07 1.77
C PRO A 252 31.10 6.53 0.48
N VAL A 253 31.68 6.93 -0.66
CA VAL A 253 31.27 6.43 -1.97
C VAL A 253 31.47 4.92 -2.07
N ARG A 254 30.41 4.21 -2.49
CA ARG A 254 30.47 2.78 -2.81
C ARG A 254 29.65 2.50 -4.06
N LYS A 255 30.22 1.75 -5.00
CA LYS A 255 29.50 1.25 -6.17
C LYS A 255 28.53 0.13 -5.79
N ALA A 256 27.37 0.12 -6.45
CA ALA A 256 26.41 -0.96 -6.32
C ALA A 256 26.89 -2.18 -7.12
N ARG A 257 26.53 -3.37 -6.65
CA ARG A 257 26.61 -4.56 -7.48
C ARG A 257 25.44 -4.50 -8.46
N PRO A 258 25.64 -4.78 -9.76
CA PRO A 258 24.53 -4.85 -10.69
C PRO A 258 23.51 -5.89 -10.23
N LEU A 259 22.28 -5.47 -9.96
CA LEU A 259 21.16 -6.38 -9.82
C LEU A 259 20.60 -6.65 -11.22
N ARG A 260 21.09 -7.70 -11.88
CA ARG A 260 20.48 -8.22 -13.10
C ARG A 260 19.86 -9.57 -12.78
N GLY A 261 18.54 -9.66 -12.88
CA GLY A 261 17.80 -10.91 -12.83
C GLY A 261 17.11 -11.16 -14.16
N GLU A 262 16.90 -12.44 -14.46
CA GLU A 262 15.97 -12.83 -15.53
C GLU A 262 14.55 -12.42 -15.14
N LYS A 263 13.66 -12.35 -16.15
CA LYS A 263 12.23 -12.15 -15.89
C LYS A 263 11.72 -13.32 -15.04
N LEU A 264 10.91 -13.00 -14.05
CA LEU A 264 10.28 -13.99 -13.20
C LEU A 264 9.18 -14.70 -13.99
N LYS A 265 9.24 -16.03 -14.09
CA LYS A 265 8.16 -16.81 -14.71
C LYS A 265 7.01 -16.96 -13.73
N VAL A 266 5.84 -16.49 -14.13
CA VAL A 266 4.65 -16.43 -13.27
C VAL A 266 3.52 -17.26 -13.87
N ALA A 267 2.97 -18.16 -13.06
CA ALA A 267 1.71 -18.84 -13.34
C ALA A 267 0.58 -18.18 -12.55
N LEU A 268 -0.43 -17.65 -13.24
CA LEU A 268 -1.61 -17.06 -12.62
C LEU A 268 -2.77 -18.04 -12.67
N LEU A 269 -3.26 -18.46 -11.50
CA LEU A 269 -4.34 -19.41 -11.35
C LEU A 269 -5.62 -18.70 -10.91
N GLY A 270 -6.56 -18.53 -11.84
CA GLY A 270 -7.81 -17.82 -11.62
C GLY A 270 -7.76 -16.38 -12.11
N CYS A 271 -8.71 -16.02 -12.97
CA CYS A 271 -8.84 -14.68 -13.54
C CYS A 271 -10.22 -14.05 -13.25
N GLY A 272 -10.72 -14.20 -12.01
CA GLY A 272 -11.89 -13.47 -11.52
C GLY A 272 -11.61 -11.96 -11.36
N ALA A 273 -12.43 -11.24 -10.59
CA ALA A 273 -12.24 -9.80 -10.40
C ALA A 273 -10.83 -9.44 -9.91
N VAL A 274 -10.33 -10.12 -8.87
CA VAL A 274 -8.98 -9.92 -8.31
C VAL A 274 -7.91 -10.36 -9.32
N GLY A 275 -8.03 -11.56 -9.89
CA GLY A 275 -7.08 -12.09 -10.86
C GLY A 275 -6.93 -11.22 -12.11
N ALA A 276 -8.01 -10.64 -12.61
CA ALA A 276 -7.95 -9.67 -13.70
C ALA A 276 -7.27 -8.34 -13.30
N GLY A 277 -7.31 -7.95 -12.02
CA GLY A 277 -6.53 -6.82 -11.50
C GLY A 277 -5.04 -7.16 -11.47
N VAL A 278 -4.69 -8.33 -10.94
CA VAL A 278 -3.31 -8.82 -10.87
C VAL A 278 -2.69 -9.01 -12.26
N LEU A 279 -3.45 -9.59 -13.21
CA LEU A 279 -3.04 -9.72 -14.60
C LEU A 279 -2.72 -8.36 -15.24
N ALA A 280 -3.51 -7.32 -14.95
CA ALA A 280 -3.26 -5.97 -15.45
C ALA A 280 -1.93 -5.42 -14.91
N TYR A 281 -1.62 -5.62 -13.62
CA TYR A 281 -0.35 -5.18 -13.04
C TYR A 281 0.85 -5.97 -13.57
N LEU A 282 0.74 -7.29 -13.71
CA LEU A 282 1.80 -8.13 -14.29
C LEU A 282 2.12 -7.72 -15.73
N ARG A 283 1.09 -7.48 -16.56
CA ARG A 283 1.27 -7.05 -17.95
C ARG A 283 1.81 -5.64 -18.11
N ALA A 284 1.61 -4.78 -17.13
CA ALA A 284 2.20 -3.45 -17.10
C ALA A 284 3.72 -3.50 -16.83
N ARG A 285 4.27 -4.65 -16.42
CA ARG A 285 5.69 -4.85 -16.12
C ARG A 285 6.29 -6.03 -16.91
N PRO A 286 6.24 -6.00 -18.26
CA PRO A 286 6.82 -7.06 -19.09
C PRO A 286 8.36 -7.08 -19.01
N ASP A 287 8.97 -6.04 -18.44
CA ASP A 287 10.38 -5.97 -18.08
C ASP A 287 10.74 -6.91 -16.92
N LEU A 288 9.80 -7.17 -16.00
CA LEU A 288 10.01 -8.00 -14.81
C LEU A 288 9.42 -9.40 -14.90
N PHE A 289 8.31 -9.58 -15.63
CA PHE A 289 7.53 -10.81 -15.58
C PHE A 289 7.38 -11.46 -16.96
N GLU A 290 7.46 -12.79 -16.97
CA GLU A 290 7.07 -13.65 -18.08
C GLU A 290 5.85 -14.46 -17.62
N LEU A 291 4.73 -14.36 -18.35
CA LEU A 291 3.47 -15.01 -17.96
C LEU A 291 3.24 -16.30 -18.73
N ASN A 292 2.99 -17.37 -17.99
CA ASN A 292 2.37 -18.58 -18.52
C ASN A 292 0.91 -18.32 -18.92
N PRO A 293 0.27 -19.23 -19.69
CA PRO A 293 -1.17 -19.17 -19.91
C PRO A 293 -1.94 -19.10 -18.58
N VAL A 294 -2.85 -18.13 -18.47
CA VAL A 294 -3.64 -17.88 -17.26
C VAL A 294 -4.71 -18.95 -17.13
N LEU A 295 -4.73 -19.66 -16.00
CA LEU A 295 -5.72 -20.71 -15.76
C LEU A 295 -7.09 -20.09 -15.46
N VAL A 296 -8.10 -20.50 -16.21
CA VAL A 296 -9.51 -20.11 -16.02
C VAL A 296 -10.41 -21.33 -16.19
N ARG A 297 -11.63 -21.29 -15.63
CA ARG A 297 -12.59 -22.39 -15.78
C ARG A 297 -13.32 -22.39 -17.11
N ASP A 298 -13.53 -21.21 -17.69
CA ASP A 298 -14.37 -21.00 -18.86
C ASP A 298 -13.69 -19.99 -19.78
N LEU A 299 -13.03 -20.50 -20.82
CA LEU A 299 -12.28 -19.69 -21.80
C LEU A 299 -13.18 -18.66 -22.50
N ALA A 300 -14.46 -18.96 -22.70
CA ALA A 300 -15.37 -18.08 -23.44
C ALA A 300 -15.71 -16.77 -22.69
N ARG A 301 -15.43 -16.71 -21.37
CA ARG A 301 -15.65 -15.50 -20.55
C ARG A 301 -14.48 -14.51 -20.61
N HIS A 302 -13.40 -14.86 -21.30
CA HIS A 302 -12.18 -14.07 -21.34
C HIS A 302 -11.85 -13.68 -22.79
N GLY A 303 -11.41 -12.43 -22.98
CA GLY A 303 -11.03 -11.91 -24.29
C GLY A 303 -9.64 -12.37 -24.73
N GLU A 304 -9.18 -11.89 -25.89
CA GLU A 304 -7.87 -12.25 -26.47
C GLU A 304 -6.70 -11.47 -25.85
N ASP A 305 -6.98 -10.64 -24.84
CA ASP A 305 -5.99 -9.76 -24.21
C ASP A 305 -4.84 -10.53 -23.55
N ALA A 306 -5.03 -11.80 -23.19
CA ALA A 306 -3.96 -12.65 -22.68
C ALA A 306 -4.12 -14.07 -23.20
N ARG A 307 -3.07 -14.90 -23.02
CA ARG A 307 -3.17 -16.33 -23.25
C ARG A 307 -3.88 -16.96 -22.05
N PHE A 308 -5.03 -17.58 -22.29
CA PHE A 308 -5.80 -18.30 -21.30
C PHE A 308 -5.75 -19.81 -21.58
N THR A 309 -5.87 -20.62 -20.53
CA THR A 309 -6.01 -22.07 -20.60
C THR A 309 -6.99 -22.55 -19.53
N ASP A 310 -7.68 -23.66 -19.77
CA ASP A 310 -8.43 -24.40 -18.77
C ASP A 310 -7.66 -25.61 -18.20
N THR A 311 -6.41 -25.77 -18.64
CA THR A 311 -5.57 -26.92 -18.34
C THR A 311 -4.46 -26.52 -17.37
N LEU A 312 -4.48 -27.10 -16.16
CA LEU A 312 -3.53 -26.78 -15.09
C LEU A 312 -2.06 -27.07 -15.48
N SER A 313 -1.80 -28.16 -16.21
CA SER A 313 -0.44 -28.51 -16.64
C SER A 313 0.14 -27.50 -17.62
N GLU A 314 -0.69 -26.85 -18.44
CA GLU A 314 -0.26 -25.77 -19.33
C GLU A 314 0.04 -24.49 -18.55
N ALA A 315 -0.81 -24.14 -17.58
CA ALA A 315 -0.58 -22.97 -16.73
C ALA A 315 0.69 -23.10 -15.87
N LEU A 316 1.04 -24.31 -15.45
CA LEU A 316 2.25 -24.62 -14.67
C LEU A 316 3.43 -25.09 -15.54
N ALA A 317 3.34 -24.98 -16.87
CA ALA A 317 4.40 -25.44 -17.77
C ALA A 317 5.72 -24.70 -17.53
N GLY A 318 6.84 -25.40 -17.77
CA GLY A 318 8.17 -24.79 -17.72
C GLY A 318 8.70 -24.44 -16.33
N GLN A 319 8.08 -24.97 -15.26
CA GLN A 319 8.44 -24.74 -13.85
C GLN A 319 8.46 -23.23 -13.50
N PRO A 320 7.29 -22.62 -13.24
CA PRO A 320 7.23 -21.20 -12.90
C PRO A 320 8.02 -20.93 -11.61
N ASP A 321 8.72 -19.79 -11.56
CA ASP A 321 9.39 -19.34 -10.33
C ASP A 321 8.36 -18.93 -9.27
N LEU A 322 7.18 -18.47 -9.69
CA LEU A 322 6.11 -17.98 -8.84
C LEU A 322 4.73 -18.44 -9.33
N VAL A 323 3.94 -19.02 -8.44
CA VAL A 323 2.52 -19.34 -8.65
C VAL A 323 1.66 -18.37 -7.86
N VAL A 324 0.74 -17.69 -8.55
CA VAL A 324 -0.24 -16.79 -7.96
C VAL A 324 -1.59 -17.50 -7.96
N GLU A 325 -2.08 -17.88 -6.79
CA GLU A 325 -3.32 -18.66 -6.62
C GLU A 325 -4.48 -17.76 -6.18
N LEU A 326 -5.52 -17.70 -7.01
CA LEU A 326 -6.73 -16.88 -6.84
C LEU A 326 -7.99 -17.65 -7.25
N LEU A 327 -7.99 -18.97 -7.03
CA LEU A 327 -9.13 -19.85 -7.24
C LEU A 327 -10.08 -19.78 -6.04
N GLY A 328 -11.31 -20.25 -6.24
CA GLY A 328 -12.27 -20.47 -5.15
C GLY A 328 -12.17 -21.88 -4.58
N GLY A 329 -12.65 -22.05 -3.34
CA GLY A 329 -12.58 -23.33 -2.60
C GLY A 329 -11.37 -23.40 -1.67
N ALA A 330 -11.23 -24.51 -0.95
CA ALA A 330 -10.17 -24.69 0.05
C ALA A 330 -9.22 -25.84 -0.30
N ASP A 331 -9.75 -27.05 -0.46
CA ASP A 331 -8.92 -28.26 -0.54
C ASP A 331 -8.15 -28.37 -1.85
N TYR A 332 -8.83 -28.25 -3.00
CA TYR A 332 -8.18 -28.33 -4.31
C TYR A 332 -7.14 -27.21 -4.55
N PRO A 333 -7.41 -25.93 -4.24
CA PRO A 333 -6.37 -24.89 -4.27
C PRO A 333 -5.18 -25.20 -3.36
N ALA A 334 -5.41 -25.72 -2.15
CA ALA A 334 -4.33 -26.08 -1.24
C ALA A 334 -3.45 -27.21 -1.80
N GLU A 335 -4.04 -28.22 -2.46
CA GLU A 335 -3.28 -29.28 -3.14
C GLU A 335 -2.37 -28.73 -4.24
N ILE A 336 -2.88 -27.80 -5.06
CA ILE A 336 -2.08 -27.15 -6.11
C ILE A 336 -0.93 -26.34 -5.49
N MET A 337 -1.22 -25.53 -4.46
CA MET A 337 -0.21 -24.74 -3.76
C MET A 337 0.87 -25.63 -3.14
N CYS A 338 0.50 -26.73 -2.49
CA CYS A 338 1.46 -27.69 -1.93
C CYS A 338 2.36 -28.30 -3.02
N SER A 339 1.79 -28.66 -4.17
CA SER A 339 2.53 -29.19 -5.32
C SER A 339 3.53 -28.16 -5.87
N ALA A 340 3.11 -26.90 -6.02
CA ALA A 340 3.96 -25.80 -6.47
C ALA A 340 5.13 -25.55 -5.49
N LEU A 341 4.84 -25.43 -4.19
CA LEU A 341 5.84 -25.22 -3.15
C LEU A 341 6.89 -26.34 -3.12
N ARG A 342 6.45 -27.60 -3.19
CA ARG A 342 7.37 -28.76 -3.26
C ARG A 342 8.19 -28.82 -4.54
N SER A 343 7.71 -28.18 -5.60
CA SER A 343 8.43 -28.03 -6.87
C SER A 343 9.36 -26.80 -6.89
N ALA A 344 9.64 -26.22 -5.72
CA ALA A 344 10.47 -25.03 -5.54
C ALA A 344 9.95 -23.77 -6.26
N ALA A 345 8.64 -23.65 -6.41
CA ALA A 345 7.99 -22.39 -6.82
C ALA A 345 7.51 -21.63 -5.58
N HIS A 346 7.75 -20.32 -5.55
CA HIS A 346 7.11 -19.44 -4.56
C HIS A 346 5.60 -19.42 -4.80
N VAL A 347 4.80 -19.21 -3.74
CA VAL A 347 3.35 -19.08 -3.85
C VAL A 347 2.89 -17.76 -3.26
N VAL A 348 2.03 -17.05 -4.00
CA VAL A 348 1.26 -15.91 -3.49
C VAL A 348 -0.22 -16.26 -3.61
N THR A 349 -1.02 -16.08 -2.56
CA THR A 349 -2.46 -16.39 -2.58
C THR A 349 -3.30 -15.34 -1.86
N ALA A 350 -4.57 -15.20 -2.26
CA ALA A 350 -5.58 -14.47 -1.49
C ALA A 350 -6.63 -15.40 -0.85
N ASN A 351 -6.39 -16.71 -0.88
CA ASN A 351 -7.38 -17.72 -0.53
C ASN A 351 -7.38 -18.01 0.99
N LYS A 352 -8.15 -17.19 1.72
CA LYS A 352 -8.35 -17.33 3.17
C LYS A 352 -8.87 -18.72 3.58
N ALA A 353 -9.71 -19.36 2.78
CA ALA A 353 -10.36 -20.63 3.16
C ALA A 353 -9.35 -21.78 3.09
N ALA A 354 -8.52 -21.80 2.04
CA ALA A 354 -7.41 -22.74 1.93
C ALA A 354 -6.41 -22.54 3.08
N LEU A 355 -6.04 -21.30 3.39
CA LEU A 355 -5.10 -20.98 4.48
C LEU A 355 -5.67 -21.37 5.85
N ALA A 356 -6.89 -20.96 6.19
CA ALA A 356 -7.48 -21.25 7.50
C ALA A 356 -7.57 -22.76 7.79
N ARG A 357 -7.79 -23.58 6.76
CA ARG A 357 -7.90 -25.04 6.88
C ARG A 357 -6.56 -25.77 6.79
N HIS A 358 -5.68 -25.34 5.91
CA HIS A 358 -4.45 -26.08 5.53
C HIS A 358 -3.16 -25.34 5.90
N TYR A 359 -3.24 -24.38 6.83
CA TYR A 359 -2.12 -23.50 7.23
C TYR A 359 -0.81 -24.26 7.46
N ASP A 360 -0.83 -25.25 8.36
CA ASP A 360 0.38 -25.99 8.78
C ASP A 360 0.95 -26.82 7.62
N ALA A 361 0.09 -27.43 6.80
CA ALA A 361 0.50 -28.24 5.65
C ALA A 361 1.15 -27.38 4.55
N LEU A 362 0.59 -26.20 4.28
CA LEU A 362 1.12 -25.25 3.31
C LEU A 362 2.48 -24.71 3.74
N HIS A 363 2.63 -24.30 5.01
CA HIS A 363 3.91 -23.83 5.54
C HIS A 363 4.98 -24.94 5.54
N ALA A 364 4.62 -26.17 5.95
CA ALA A 364 5.53 -27.31 5.87
C ALA A 364 6.00 -27.59 4.43
N CYS A 365 5.13 -27.42 3.43
CA CYS A 365 5.52 -27.55 2.03
C CYS A 365 6.45 -26.42 1.56
N ALA A 366 6.22 -25.18 2.02
CA ALA A 366 7.09 -24.04 1.73
C ALA A 366 8.49 -24.23 2.31
N GLU A 367 8.57 -24.63 3.58
CA GLU A 367 9.82 -24.97 4.26
C GLU A 367 10.58 -26.08 3.55
N ALA A 368 9.89 -27.18 3.22
CA ALA A 368 10.50 -28.32 2.52
C ALA A 368 11.01 -27.96 1.11
N GLY A 369 10.35 -27.02 0.43
CA GLY A 369 10.77 -26.52 -0.88
C GLY A 369 11.84 -25.43 -0.83
N GLY A 370 12.17 -24.88 0.34
CA GLY A 370 13.07 -23.73 0.46
C GLY A 370 12.53 -22.44 -0.18
N VAL A 371 11.20 -22.33 -0.26
CA VAL A 371 10.48 -21.23 -0.92
C VAL A 371 9.51 -20.55 0.02
N SER A 372 8.90 -19.45 -0.43
CA SER A 372 7.96 -18.68 0.39
C SER A 372 6.51 -18.91 0.01
N LEU A 373 5.65 -18.76 1.01
CA LEU A 373 4.21 -18.62 0.86
C LEU A 373 3.82 -17.23 1.38
N ALA A 374 3.26 -16.38 0.52
CA ALA A 374 2.79 -15.04 0.88
C ALA A 374 1.29 -14.91 0.64
N TYR A 375 0.60 -14.22 1.55
CA TYR A 375 -0.87 -14.20 1.59
C TYR A 375 -1.45 -12.96 2.24
N SER A 376 -0.82 -11.82 2.03
CA SER A 376 -1.21 -10.55 2.63
C SER A 376 -2.65 -10.17 2.30
N ALA A 377 -3.08 -10.52 1.08
CA ALA A 377 -4.44 -10.26 0.61
C ALA A 377 -5.52 -11.16 1.25
N ALA A 378 -5.16 -12.27 1.90
CA ALA A 378 -6.11 -13.22 2.48
C ALA A 378 -6.85 -12.65 3.70
N VAL A 379 -6.19 -11.78 4.47
CA VAL A 379 -6.78 -11.09 5.62
C VAL A 379 -6.52 -9.60 5.51
N GLY A 380 -7.57 -8.78 5.65
CA GLY A 380 -7.43 -7.33 5.59
C GLY A 380 -7.61 -6.72 4.21
N GLY A 381 -7.48 -7.50 3.13
CA GLY A 381 -7.63 -7.00 1.76
C GLY A 381 -6.48 -6.06 1.40
N GLY A 382 -6.74 -4.76 1.30
CA GLY A 382 -5.72 -3.71 1.20
C GLY A 382 -5.27 -3.12 2.54
N ALA A 383 -5.79 -3.62 3.68
CA ALA A 383 -5.29 -3.26 5.01
C ALA A 383 -4.10 -4.16 5.40
N PRO A 384 -2.89 -3.63 5.65
CA PRO A 384 -1.68 -4.41 5.87
C PRO A 384 -1.58 -4.97 7.30
N ILE A 385 -2.57 -5.77 7.70
CA ILE A 385 -2.69 -6.29 9.06
C ILE A 385 -1.64 -7.37 9.33
N LEU A 386 -1.41 -8.29 8.38
CA LEU A 386 -0.43 -9.37 8.57
C LEU A 386 0.99 -8.81 8.69
N GLU A 387 1.33 -7.78 7.91
CA GLU A 387 2.62 -7.09 8.01
C GLU A 387 2.76 -6.33 9.31
N THR A 388 1.66 -5.78 9.82
CA THR A 388 1.67 -5.13 11.14
C THR A 388 1.95 -6.12 12.25
N LEU A 389 1.31 -7.30 12.22
CA LEU A 389 1.61 -8.38 13.15
C LEU A 389 3.07 -8.83 13.04
N ALA A 390 3.58 -9.02 11.82
CA ALA A 390 4.97 -9.41 11.59
C ALA A 390 5.98 -8.40 12.13
N ARG A 391 5.71 -7.09 12.02
CA ARG A 391 6.60 -6.04 12.55
C ARG A 391 6.62 -6.01 14.07
N LEU A 392 5.49 -6.28 14.72
CA LEU A 392 5.38 -6.31 16.18
C LEU A 392 5.88 -7.64 16.76
N GLY A 393 5.78 -8.73 15.99
CA GLY A 393 6.25 -10.06 16.36
C GLY A 393 5.68 -10.52 17.71
N GLY A 394 6.56 -11.02 18.57
CA GLY A 394 6.19 -11.51 19.92
C GLY A 394 5.64 -10.47 20.89
N GLU A 395 5.60 -9.19 20.53
CA GLU A 395 5.00 -8.14 21.37
C GLU A 395 3.48 -8.10 21.30
N VAL A 396 2.84 -8.77 20.32
CA VAL A 396 1.38 -8.72 20.16
C VAL A 396 0.67 -9.41 21.34
N VAL A 397 -0.25 -8.67 21.98
CA VAL A 397 -1.07 -9.16 23.10
C VAL A 397 -2.53 -9.33 22.71
N ALA A 398 -3.06 -8.46 21.86
CA ALA A 398 -4.44 -8.54 21.40
C ALA A 398 -4.63 -7.98 20.00
N VAL A 399 -5.59 -8.53 19.27
CA VAL A 399 -6.07 -8.02 17.98
C VAL A 399 -7.58 -7.91 18.05
N GLN A 400 -8.13 -6.78 17.62
CA GLN A 400 -9.57 -6.58 17.44
C GLN A 400 -9.80 -6.07 16.04
N GLY A 401 -10.86 -6.50 15.36
CA GLY A 401 -11.13 -5.99 14.02
C GLY A 401 -12.56 -6.17 13.53
N VAL A 402 -12.99 -5.19 12.74
CA VAL A 402 -14.17 -5.29 11.88
C VAL A 402 -13.63 -5.63 10.49
N MET A 403 -13.86 -6.87 10.05
CA MET A 403 -13.15 -7.46 8.91
C MET A 403 -14.04 -8.13 7.87
N ASN A 404 -15.36 -7.92 7.96
CA ASN A 404 -16.36 -8.46 7.03
C ASN A 404 -17.23 -7.32 6.47
N GLY A 405 -17.04 -7.01 5.18
CA GLY A 405 -17.75 -5.92 4.50
C GLY A 405 -19.26 -6.18 4.35
N THR A 406 -19.66 -7.42 4.08
CA THR A 406 -21.09 -7.80 3.96
C THR A 406 -21.81 -7.58 5.28
N ALA A 407 -21.26 -8.09 6.39
CA ALA A 407 -21.81 -7.91 7.73
C ALA A 407 -21.88 -6.42 8.11
N ASN A 408 -20.85 -5.66 7.79
CA ASN A 408 -20.80 -4.22 8.05
C ASN A 408 -21.88 -3.45 7.27
N PHE A 409 -22.09 -3.79 5.98
CA PHE A 409 -23.16 -3.23 5.17
C PHE A 409 -24.54 -3.56 5.77
N LEU A 410 -24.78 -4.82 6.13
CA LEU A 410 -26.05 -5.26 6.70
C LEU A 410 -26.37 -4.52 8.01
N LEU A 411 -25.41 -4.45 8.94
CA LEU A 411 -25.59 -3.74 10.21
C LEU A 411 -25.86 -2.24 10.00
N GLY A 412 -25.24 -1.62 8.99
CA GLY A 412 -25.53 -0.23 8.59
C GLY A 412 -26.97 -0.06 8.12
N ARG A 413 -27.47 -0.94 7.26
CA ARG A 413 -28.86 -0.91 6.77
C ARG A 413 -29.88 -1.14 7.88
N LEU A 414 -29.58 -2.04 8.82
CA LEU A 414 -30.41 -2.26 10.01
C LEU A 414 -30.45 -1.00 10.89
N ALA A 415 -29.34 -0.29 11.04
CA ALA A 415 -29.28 1.00 11.74
C ALA A 415 -30.12 2.10 11.07
N GLU A 416 -30.26 2.05 9.74
CA GLU A 416 -31.18 2.90 8.97
C GLU A 416 -32.67 2.48 9.08
N GLY A 417 -32.96 1.40 9.83
CA GLY A 417 -34.32 0.90 10.06
C GLY A 417 -34.83 -0.10 9.02
N GLN A 418 -33.97 -0.59 8.13
CA GLN A 418 -34.36 -1.63 7.17
C GLN A 418 -34.58 -2.99 7.87
N LEU A 419 -35.43 -3.84 7.29
CA LEU A 419 -35.58 -5.23 7.70
C LEU A 419 -34.40 -6.08 7.19
N PHE A 420 -34.02 -7.12 7.94
CA PHE A 420 -32.89 -7.98 7.61
C PHE A 420 -32.95 -8.55 6.18
N ASP A 421 -34.09 -9.13 5.78
CA ASP A 421 -34.25 -9.69 4.43
C ASP A 421 -34.24 -8.64 3.32
N GLN A 422 -34.58 -7.39 3.62
CA GLN A 422 -34.45 -6.28 2.68
C GLN A 422 -32.98 -5.90 2.52
N ALA A 423 -32.26 -5.76 3.63
CA ALA A 423 -30.83 -5.47 3.63
C ALA A 423 -30.02 -6.55 2.89
N VAL A 424 -30.33 -7.85 3.07
CA VAL A 424 -29.68 -8.95 2.34
C VAL A 424 -29.96 -8.87 0.83
N ARG A 425 -31.21 -8.58 0.43
CA ARG A 425 -31.54 -8.40 -0.99
C ARG A 425 -30.80 -7.20 -1.60
N GLU A 426 -30.72 -6.10 -0.87
CA GLU A 426 -29.97 -4.93 -1.30
C GLU A 426 -28.47 -5.20 -1.40
N ALA A 427 -27.89 -5.90 -0.42
CA ALA A 427 -26.48 -6.32 -0.44
C ALA A 427 -26.16 -7.16 -1.67
N ARG A 428 -27.04 -8.10 -2.05
CA ARG A 428 -26.89 -8.91 -3.28
C ARG A 428 -26.98 -8.05 -4.54
N ALA A 429 -27.97 -7.17 -4.61
CA ALA A 429 -28.15 -6.28 -5.76
C ALA A 429 -26.96 -5.34 -5.98
N ARG A 430 -26.30 -4.93 -4.90
CA ARG A 430 -25.09 -4.09 -4.92
C ARG A 430 -23.78 -4.90 -5.00
N GLY A 431 -23.85 -6.23 -5.03
CA GLY A 431 -22.67 -7.10 -5.11
C GLY A 431 -21.84 -7.20 -3.83
N PHE A 432 -22.37 -6.77 -2.68
CA PHE A 432 -21.73 -7.02 -1.37
C PHE A 432 -21.91 -8.48 -0.94
N ALA A 433 -23.04 -9.09 -1.23
CA ALA A 433 -23.38 -10.45 -0.83
C ALA A 433 -23.49 -11.38 -2.03
N GLU A 434 -23.00 -12.61 -1.90
CA GLU A 434 -23.22 -13.67 -2.88
C GLU A 434 -24.67 -14.22 -2.83
N ALA A 435 -24.98 -15.13 -3.75
CA ALA A 435 -26.28 -15.80 -3.78
C ALA A 435 -26.58 -16.51 -2.45
N ASP A 436 -25.57 -17.12 -1.82
CA ASP A 436 -25.65 -17.62 -0.45
C ASP A 436 -24.70 -16.81 0.47
N PRO A 437 -25.23 -15.89 1.29
CA PRO A 437 -24.43 -15.05 2.18
C PRO A 437 -24.19 -15.69 3.56
N SER A 438 -24.51 -16.97 3.75
CA SER A 438 -24.47 -17.60 5.09
C SER A 438 -23.08 -17.53 5.73
N ALA A 439 -22.00 -17.63 4.94
CA ALA A 439 -20.65 -17.49 5.47
C ALA A 439 -20.37 -16.11 6.10
N ASP A 440 -20.91 -15.03 5.52
CA ASP A 440 -20.78 -13.67 6.05
C ASP A 440 -21.74 -13.41 7.22
N VAL A 441 -23.00 -13.82 7.03
CA VAL A 441 -24.09 -13.59 7.98
C VAL A 441 -23.89 -14.34 9.29
N ASP A 442 -23.44 -15.60 9.21
CA ASP A 442 -23.28 -16.48 10.37
C ASP A 442 -21.84 -16.42 10.93
N GLY A 443 -21.04 -15.45 10.50
CA GLY A 443 -19.73 -15.12 11.07
C GLY A 443 -18.58 -16.07 10.69
N HIS A 444 -18.78 -16.98 9.74
CA HIS A 444 -17.74 -17.91 9.29
C HIS A 444 -16.57 -17.20 8.59
N ASP A 445 -16.82 -16.25 7.70
CA ASP A 445 -15.77 -15.50 7.01
C ASP A 445 -14.86 -14.72 7.98
N ALA A 446 -15.46 -14.10 9.00
CA ALA A 446 -14.71 -13.43 10.05
C ALA A 446 -13.92 -14.42 10.92
N ALA A 447 -14.48 -15.61 11.21
CA ALA A 447 -13.78 -16.65 11.95
C ALA A 447 -12.58 -17.24 11.18
N ASP A 448 -12.70 -17.44 9.86
CA ASP A 448 -11.58 -17.91 9.02
C ASP A 448 -10.41 -16.90 9.05
N LYS A 449 -10.72 -15.60 8.90
CA LYS A 449 -9.74 -14.52 9.02
C LYS A 449 -9.11 -14.47 10.41
N LEU A 450 -9.93 -14.60 11.46
CA LEU A 450 -9.47 -14.57 12.84
C LEU A 450 -8.58 -15.76 13.19
N ALA A 451 -8.84 -16.95 12.64
CA ALA A 451 -7.98 -18.12 12.80
C ALA A 451 -6.57 -17.87 12.24
N ILE A 452 -6.47 -17.24 11.06
CA ILE A 452 -5.19 -16.82 10.49
C ILE A 452 -4.52 -15.76 11.37
N LEU A 453 -5.26 -14.75 11.84
CA LEU A 453 -4.70 -13.72 12.74
C LEU A 453 -4.18 -14.31 14.07
N VAL A 454 -4.87 -15.29 14.65
CA VAL A 454 -4.42 -16.01 15.85
C VAL A 454 -3.11 -16.74 15.58
N ARG A 455 -2.95 -17.30 14.37
CA ARG A 455 -1.70 -17.94 13.96
C ARG A 455 -0.57 -16.96 13.84
N GLU A 456 -0.75 -15.88 13.10
CA GLU A 456 0.29 -14.86 12.91
C GLU A 456 0.65 -14.15 14.22
N ALA A 457 -0.34 -13.79 15.04
CA ALA A 457 -0.09 -13.04 16.26
C ALA A 457 0.49 -13.90 17.39
N PHE A 458 0.08 -15.18 17.49
CA PHE A 458 0.35 -15.99 18.68
C PHE A 458 1.00 -17.34 18.43
N GLY A 459 1.09 -17.80 17.19
CA GLY A 459 1.57 -19.13 16.83
C GLY A 459 0.60 -20.26 17.20
N VAL A 460 -0.67 -19.98 17.52
CA VAL A 460 -1.60 -20.95 18.15
C VAL A 460 -2.63 -21.54 17.18
N ALA A 461 -2.86 -22.85 17.31
CA ALA A 461 -3.76 -23.65 16.48
C ALA A 461 -5.21 -23.47 16.89
N LEU A 462 -5.93 -22.67 16.13
CA LEU A 462 -7.35 -22.49 16.37
C LEU A 462 -8.17 -22.69 15.09
N PRO A 463 -8.74 -23.90 14.90
CA PRO A 463 -9.69 -24.15 13.82
C PRO A 463 -10.87 -23.16 13.86
N PRO A 464 -11.32 -22.61 12.71
CA PRO A 464 -12.43 -21.65 12.66
C PRO A 464 -13.74 -22.16 13.28
N GLU A 465 -13.96 -23.48 13.32
CA GLU A 465 -15.14 -24.12 13.91
C GLU A 465 -15.15 -24.01 15.44
N ARG A 466 -13.98 -23.82 16.07
CA ARG A 466 -13.83 -23.67 17.53
C ARG A 466 -13.94 -22.22 18.00
N ILE A 467 -13.95 -21.26 17.07
CA ILE A 467 -14.14 -19.85 17.35
C ILE A 467 -15.64 -19.60 17.54
N ALA A 468 -16.01 -19.16 18.74
CA ALA A 468 -17.38 -18.80 19.02
C ALA A 468 -17.79 -17.58 18.20
N LYS A 469 -18.94 -17.65 17.53
CA LYS A 469 -19.40 -16.63 16.58
C LYS A 469 -20.89 -16.38 16.68
N ASP A 470 -21.28 -15.11 16.63
CA ASP A 470 -22.68 -14.68 16.57
C ASP A 470 -23.18 -14.60 15.13
N THR A 471 -24.46 -14.90 14.91
CA THR A 471 -25.13 -14.67 13.62
C THR A 471 -25.81 -13.31 13.57
N LEU A 472 -25.72 -12.63 12.42
CA LEU A 472 -26.45 -11.39 12.18
C LEU A 472 -27.97 -11.59 12.12
N ARG A 473 -28.45 -12.84 11.95
CA ARG A 473 -29.88 -13.15 11.92
C ARG A 473 -30.58 -12.88 13.25
N ASP A 474 -29.82 -12.93 14.34
CA ASP A 474 -30.33 -12.70 15.69
C ASP A 474 -30.39 -11.20 16.04
N VAL A 475 -29.91 -10.31 15.16
CA VAL A 475 -29.95 -8.86 15.37
C VAL A 475 -31.38 -8.35 15.20
N THR A 476 -31.95 -7.85 16.29
CA THR A 476 -33.31 -7.29 16.30
C THR A 476 -33.30 -5.77 16.17
N ALA A 477 -34.41 -5.20 15.66
CA ALA A 477 -34.62 -3.75 15.63
C ALA A 477 -34.56 -3.11 17.03
N ALA A 478 -34.93 -3.85 18.08
CA ALA A 478 -34.84 -3.39 19.46
C ALA A 478 -33.38 -3.23 19.91
N MET A 479 -32.49 -4.17 19.56
CA MET A 479 -31.05 -4.07 19.84
C MET A 479 -30.43 -2.87 19.15
N VAL A 480 -30.74 -2.68 17.86
CA VAL A 480 -30.27 -1.54 17.07
C VAL A 480 -30.73 -0.21 17.67
N LYS A 481 -32.03 -0.09 18.00
CA LYS A 481 -32.59 1.12 18.61
C LYS A 481 -31.96 1.42 19.98
N ALA A 482 -31.69 0.38 20.78
CA ALA A 482 -31.02 0.53 22.07
C ALA A 482 -29.58 1.03 21.93
N ALA A 483 -28.83 0.54 20.94
CA ALA A 483 -27.48 1.02 20.63
C ALA A 483 -27.51 2.51 20.20
N LEU A 484 -28.37 2.87 19.25
CA LEU A 484 -28.51 4.25 18.77
C LEU A 484 -28.92 5.22 19.88
N ALA A 485 -29.76 4.78 20.83
CA ALA A 485 -30.16 5.60 21.98
C ALA A 485 -29.01 5.89 22.97
N ARG A 486 -27.87 5.18 22.85
CA ARG A 486 -26.66 5.38 23.65
C ARG A 486 -25.52 6.02 22.86
N ASP A 487 -25.79 6.57 21.67
CA ASP A 487 -24.76 7.05 20.74
C ASP A 487 -23.72 5.96 20.42
N GLU A 488 -24.22 4.74 20.18
CA GLU A 488 -23.43 3.57 19.80
C GLU A 488 -23.91 2.97 18.46
N VAL A 489 -23.05 2.18 17.82
CA VAL A 489 -23.34 1.44 16.59
C VAL A 489 -23.02 -0.04 16.76
N LEU A 490 -23.85 -0.92 16.20
CA LEU A 490 -23.57 -2.36 16.17
C LEU A 490 -22.50 -2.69 15.12
N LYS A 491 -21.52 -3.50 15.52
CA LYS A 491 -20.46 -4.03 14.65
C LYS A 491 -20.23 -5.52 14.91
N GLN A 492 -19.91 -6.29 13.86
CA GLN A 492 -19.34 -7.62 14.01
C GLN A 492 -17.83 -7.46 14.25
N VAL A 493 -17.36 -7.78 15.44
CA VAL A 493 -15.97 -7.64 15.86
C VAL A 493 -15.37 -9.02 16.10
N GLY A 494 -14.29 -9.32 15.39
CA GLY A 494 -13.42 -10.44 15.72
C GLY A 494 -12.38 -9.99 16.73
N ARG A 495 -12.20 -10.73 17.83
CA ARG A 495 -11.19 -10.47 18.84
C ARG A 495 -10.34 -11.70 19.09
N CYS A 496 -9.05 -11.51 19.25
CA CYS A 496 -8.19 -12.50 19.87
C CYS A 496 -7.20 -11.85 20.83
N ARG A 497 -6.89 -12.54 21.93
CA ARG A 497 -5.95 -12.05 22.93
C ARG A 497 -5.20 -13.19 23.60
N ARG A 498 -3.95 -12.92 23.96
CA ARG A 498 -3.17 -13.78 24.85
C ARG A 498 -3.45 -13.36 26.30
N LEU A 499 -3.92 -14.30 27.11
CA LEU A 499 -4.15 -14.12 28.54
C LEU A 499 -2.82 -14.18 29.33
N PRO A 500 -2.79 -13.66 30.58
CA PRO A 500 -1.60 -13.75 31.43
C PRO A 500 -1.12 -15.17 31.72
N ASP A 501 -2.01 -16.17 31.65
CA ASP A 501 -1.68 -17.58 31.83
C ASP A 501 -1.18 -18.27 30.55
N GLY A 502 -1.01 -17.51 29.46
CA GLY A 502 -0.52 -17.98 28.17
C GLY A 502 -1.59 -18.57 27.24
N ARG A 503 -2.84 -18.75 27.70
CA ARG A 503 -3.94 -19.19 26.83
C ARG A 503 -4.31 -18.09 25.83
N VAL A 504 -4.81 -18.51 24.67
CA VAL A 504 -5.36 -17.59 23.67
C VAL A 504 -6.88 -17.74 23.65
N GLU A 505 -7.57 -16.63 23.79
CA GLU A 505 -9.02 -16.54 23.58
C GLU A 505 -9.29 -15.87 22.23
N ALA A 506 -10.31 -16.35 21.53
CA ALA A 506 -10.80 -15.72 20.31
C ALA A 506 -12.30 -15.92 20.10
N ASP A 507 -12.97 -14.88 19.62
CA ASP A 507 -14.40 -14.86 19.35
C ASP A 507 -14.78 -13.83 18.27
N VAL A 508 -15.95 -14.02 17.66
CA VAL A 508 -16.56 -13.08 16.71
C VAL A 508 -17.93 -12.71 17.25
N ARG A 509 -18.11 -11.46 17.69
CA ARG A 509 -19.34 -11.02 18.36
C ARG A 509 -19.99 -9.84 17.68
N ILE A 510 -21.30 -9.73 17.84
CA ILE A 510 -22.03 -8.51 17.47
C ILE A 510 -22.07 -7.62 18.70
N GLU A 511 -21.34 -6.51 18.63
CA GLU A 511 -21.12 -5.62 19.77
C GLU A 511 -21.60 -4.21 19.48
N SER A 512 -22.08 -3.53 20.52
CA SER A 512 -22.40 -2.10 20.47
C SER A 512 -21.14 -1.31 20.82
N LEU A 513 -20.66 -0.48 19.89
CA LEU A 513 -19.46 0.34 20.06
C LEU A 513 -19.84 1.83 20.10
N PRO A 514 -19.26 2.62 21.03
CA PRO A 514 -19.38 4.08 21.00
C PRO A 514 -18.97 4.67 19.65
N LEU A 515 -19.65 5.73 19.21
CA LEU A 515 -19.37 6.35 17.91
C LEU A 515 -17.93 6.88 17.75
N ASP A 516 -17.27 7.23 18.86
CA ASP A 516 -15.87 7.66 18.91
C ASP A 516 -14.86 6.50 18.94
N HIS A 517 -15.33 5.26 19.11
CA HIS A 517 -14.45 4.09 19.10
C HIS A 517 -13.81 3.91 17.71
N PRO A 518 -12.49 3.64 17.58
CA PRO A 518 -11.82 3.57 16.28
C PRO A 518 -12.43 2.58 15.27
N LEU A 519 -12.99 1.46 15.76
CA LEU A 519 -13.68 0.46 14.94
C LEU A 519 -15.11 0.86 14.54
N ALA A 520 -15.77 1.78 15.25
CA ALA A 520 -17.15 2.18 14.98
C ALA A 520 -17.29 2.88 13.62
N GLY A 521 -16.27 3.64 13.22
CA GLY A 521 -16.23 4.33 11.92
C GLY A 521 -16.04 3.43 10.70
N THR A 522 -15.95 2.10 10.87
CA THR A 522 -15.84 1.17 9.73
C THR A 522 -17.11 1.20 8.90
N ARG A 523 -17.03 1.50 7.59
CA ARG A 523 -18.18 1.61 6.68
C ARG A 523 -17.97 0.74 5.44
N ASP A 524 -19.06 0.19 4.92
CA ASP A 524 -19.08 -0.62 3.70
C ASP A 524 -17.99 -1.69 3.69
N GLU A 525 -17.20 -1.79 2.62
CA GLU A 525 -16.14 -2.78 2.46
C GLU A 525 -14.85 -2.48 3.24
N ASN A 526 -14.78 -1.40 4.03
CA ASN A 526 -13.58 -1.08 4.79
C ASN A 526 -13.34 -2.11 5.91
N ASN A 527 -12.08 -2.44 6.14
CA ASN A 527 -11.62 -3.16 7.30
C ASN A 527 -10.89 -2.20 8.24
N ARG A 528 -11.06 -2.43 9.55
CA ARG A 528 -10.30 -1.74 10.60
C ARG A 528 -9.86 -2.75 11.64
N PHE A 529 -8.61 -2.64 12.06
CA PHE A 529 -8.01 -3.45 13.11
C PHE A 529 -7.33 -2.56 14.15
N LEU A 530 -7.34 -3.03 15.39
CA LEU A 530 -6.58 -2.49 16.50
C LEU A 530 -5.69 -3.61 17.03
N VAL A 531 -4.38 -3.41 16.97
CA VAL A 531 -3.39 -4.36 17.49
C VAL A 531 -2.79 -3.77 18.76
N SER A 532 -2.91 -4.46 19.88
CA SER A 532 -2.33 -4.04 21.16
C SER A 532 -1.02 -4.78 21.39
N ASP A 533 0.04 -4.06 21.71
CA ASP A 533 1.34 -4.63 22.08
C ASP A 533 1.51 -4.77 23.60
N ALA A 534 2.57 -5.47 24.01
CA ALA A 534 2.90 -5.71 25.42
C ALA A 534 3.29 -4.44 26.19
N GLY A 535 3.66 -3.37 25.48
CA GLY A 535 3.90 -2.05 26.05
C GLY A 535 2.61 -1.25 26.30
N GLY A 536 1.44 -1.80 25.96
CA GLY A 536 0.14 -1.14 26.11
C GLY A 536 -0.21 -0.22 24.96
N ARG A 537 0.58 -0.16 23.89
CA ARG A 537 0.29 0.69 22.74
C ARG A 537 -0.72 0.01 21.83
N VAL A 538 -1.56 0.81 21.18
CA VAL A 538 -2.56 0.34 20.22
C VAL A 538 -2.23 0.88 18.84
N HIS A 539 -2.04 -0.03 17.90
CA HIS A 539 -1.72 0.25 16.50
C HIS A 539 -2.99 0.08 15.66
N GLY A 540 -3.43 1.17 15.02
CA GLY A 540 -4.57 1.15 14.11
C GLY A 540 -4.16 0.77 12.69
N VAL A 541 -4.79 -0.26 12.14
CA VAL A 541 -4.59 -0.70 10.75
C VAL A 541 -5.90 -0.58 9.99
N TYR A 542 -5.87 0.09 8.84
CA TYR A 542 -7.07 0.46 8.10
C TYR A 542 -6.85 0.21 6.61
N GLY A 543 -7.92 -0.09 5.89
CA GLY A 543 -7.89 -0.24 4.44
C GLY A 543 -9.18 -0.84 3.92
N LYS A 544 -9.32 -0.95 2.60
CA LYS A 544 -10.46 -1.65 2.00
C LYS A 544 -10.27 -3.15 2.08
N GLY A 545 -11.24 -3.85 2.67
CA GLY A 545 -11.24 -5.29 2.90
C GLY A 545 -11.65 -6.14 1.71
N ALA A 546 -12.27 -5.53 0.70
CA ALA A 546 -12.72 -6.18 -0.51
C ALA A 546 -12.63 -5.23 -1.71
N GLY A 547 -12.94 -5.78 -2.89
CA GLY A 547 -12.89 -5.06 -4.15
C GLY A 547 -11.68 -5.43 -4.99
N ARG A 548 -11.86 -5.34 -6.32
CA ARG A 548 -10.85 -5.75 -7.31
C ARG A 548 -9.47 -5.13 -7.03
N TRP A 549 -9.41 -3.81 -6.88
CA TRP A 549 -8.14 -3.08 -6.85
C TRP A 549 -7.40 -3.17 -5.51
N PRO A 550 -8.05 -3.04 -4.33
CA PRO A 550 -7.35 -3.21 -3.05
C PRO A 550 -6.73 -4.61 -2.89
N THR A 551 -7.49 -5.67 -3.18
CA THR A 551 -6.99 -7.04 -3.07
C THR A 551 -5.90 -7.33 -4.12
N ALA A 552 -6.09 -6.88 -5.38
CA ALA A 552 -5.07 -7.05 -6.41
C ALA A 552 -3.78 -6.29 -6.10
N ALA A 553 -3.86 -5.09 -5.50
CA ALA A 553 -2.70 -4.33 -5.07
C ALA A 553 -1.92 -5.05 -3.96
N SER A 554 -2.62 -5.66 -2.99
CA SER A 554 -1.98 -6.47 -1.95
C SER A 554 -1.32 -7.73 -2.50
N VAL A 555 -1.99 -8.46 -3.39
CA VAL A 555 -1.40 -9.62 -4.08
C VAL A 555 -0.17 -9.19 -4.89
N PHE A 556 -0.27 -8.08 -5.63
CA PHE A 556 0.85 -7.59 -6.43
C PHE A 556 2.02 -7.08 -5.56
N ALA A 557 1.75 -6.52 -4.38
CA ALA A 557 2.79 -6.18 -3.42
C ALA A 557 3.58 -7.41 -2.97
N ASP A 558 2.91 -8.54 -2.68
CA ASP A 558 3.56 -9.82 -2.38
C ASP A 558 4.39 -10.35 -3.56
N ILE A 559 3.85 -10.28 -4.79
CA ILE A 559 4.58 -10.65 -6.01
C ILE A 559 5.88 -9.83 -6.12
N MET A 560 5.79 -8.52 -5.90
CA MET A 560 6.95 -7.62 -5.97
C MET A 560 7.95 -7.85 -4.83
N ASP A 561 7.50 -8.25 -3.64
CA ASP A 561 8.40 -8.66 -2.55
C ASP A 561 9.15 -9.94 -2.90
N CYS A 562 8.46 -10.96 -3.42
CA CYS A 562 9.06 -12.19 -3.95
C CYS A 562 10.13 -11.87 -5.01
N GLN A 563 9.77 -11.04 -5.98
CA GLN A 563 10.68 -10.60 -7.04
C GLN A 563 11.95 -9.94 -6.49
N ARG A 564 11.82 -9.02 -5.51
CA ARG A 564 12.95 -8.36 -4.88
C ARG A 564 13.84 -9.32 -4.09
N ALA A 565 13.25 -10.27 -3.36
CA ALA A 565 14.03 -11.24 -2.60
C ALA A 565 14.85 -12.16 -3.52
N LEU A 566 14.26 -12.62 -4.61
CA LEU A 566 14.93 -13.46 -5.62
C LEU A 566 16.09 -12.72 -6.31
N LEU A 567 15.92 -11.44 -6.62
CA LEU A 567 17.00 -10.60 -7.13
C LEU A 567 18.17 -10.50 -6.13
N ARG A 568 17.87 -10.28 -4.85
CA ARG A 568 18.89 -10.17 -3.80
C ARG A 568 19.63 -11.49 -3.57
N GLN A 569 18.93 -12.63 -3.60
CA GLN A 569 19.54 -13.95 -3.48
C GLN A 569 20.52 -14.22 -4.63
N SER A 570 20.10 -13.90 -5.86
CA SER A 570 20.92 -14.06 -7.06
C SER A 570 22.20 -13.20 -6.98
N ALA A 571 22.09 -11.95 -6.54
CA ALA A 571 23.23 -11.04 -6.37
C ALA A 571 24.18 -11.43 -5.23
N ALA A 572 23.68 -12.15 -4.22
CA ALA A 572 24.49 -12.71 -3.13
C ALA A 572 25.25 -13.99 -3.54
N GLY A 573 25.02 -14.53 -4.75
CA GLY A 573 25.63 -15.78 -5.21
C GLY A 573 25.09 -17.03 -4.50
N LYS A 574 23.90 -16.93 -3.89
CA LYS A 574 23.23 -18.05 -3.24
C LYS A 574 22.41 -18.84 -4.28
N PRO A 575 22.40 -20.19 -4.25
CA PRO A 575 21.55 -20.98 -5.12
C PRO A 575 20.06 -20.65 -4.87
N ARG A 576 19.21 -20.76 -5.92
CA ARG A 576 17.76 -20.43 -5.93
C ARG A 576 16.88 -21.24 -4.93
N GLY A 577 17.45 -21.88 -3.91
CA GLY A 577 16.73 -22.63 -2.86
C GLY A 577 17.18 -22.33 -1.43
N GLU A 578 18.12 -21.40 -1.21
CA GLU A 578 18.36 -20.86 0.13
C GLU A 578 17.41 -19.69 0.37
N ALA A 579 16.29 -19.97 1.03
CA ALA A 579 15.33 -18.94 1.43
C ALA A 579 16.03 -17.82 2.23
N MET A 580 16.01 -16.60 1.70
CA MET A 580 15.87 -15.45 2.60
C MET A 580 14.41 -15.42 3.05
N PRO A 581 14.11 -15.25 4.35
CA PRO A 581 12.74 -15.04 4.78
C PRO A 581 12.19 -13.83 4.03
N LEU A 582 11.31 -14.10 3.07
CA LEU A 582 10.38 -13.11 2.55
C LEU A 582 9.55 -12.73 3.77
N ARG A 583 9.60 -11.46 4.16
CA ARG A 583 9.02 -10.98 5.43
C ARG A 583 7.64 -11.60 5.62
N LEU A 584 7.59 -12.55 6.55
CA LEU A 584 6.51 -13.11 7.37
C LEU A 584 7.02 -14.46 7.94
N SER A 585 8.04 -14.42 8.80
CA SER A 585 8.26 -15.45 9.82
C SER A 585 8.93 -14.88 11.09
N ALA A 586 8.26 -15.18 12.22
CA ALA A 586 8.54 -14.98 13.65
C ALA A 586 8.90 -13.57 14.18
#